data_AF-A0A7V5R3Z9-F1
#
_entry.id   AF-A0A7V5R3Z9-F1
#
_cell.length_a   1.000
_cell.length_b   1.000
_cell.length_c   1.000
_cell.angle_alpha   90.00
_cell.angle_beta   90.00
_cell.angle_gamma   90.00
#
_symmetry.space_group_name_H-M   'P 1'
#
loop_
_entity.id
_entity.type
_entity.pdbx_description
1 polymer ?
#
loop_
_entity_poly.entity_id
_entity_poly.type
_entity_poly.pdbx_seq_one_letter_code
_entity_poly.pdbx_strand_id
1 'polypeptide(L)'
;MDFKDIFNRSWKLFVANLPALILSTLVYIAVSVVSLGIMAPVLTAGYMQSLLLLIREERKPEIRDLFSQMRLFFPLLAFLVAVIIVVSIGFGILVLPGIGVIIALSFFCLYMLPLMTDQGLGLIDAVKTSSRMALEPPVSEQVAVVTVFLIINSIGNSTGIGVLFTQPFATLFILLVYERKRRRMITFSTSAQNTPPPPPGA
;
A
#
# COMPACT_ATOMS: atom_id res chain seq x y z
N MET A 1 6.37 -16.95 3.40
CA MET A 1 5.16 -16.46 2.70
C MET A 1 5.25 -17.01 1.29
N ASP A 2 4.18 -17.59 0.75
CA ASP A 2 4.21 -18.09 -0.62
C ASP A 2 4.06 -16.91 -1.60
N PHE A 3 5.19 -16.37 -2.03
CA PHE A 3 5.26 -15.24 -2.97
C PHE A 3 4.73 -15.63 -4.35
N LYS A 4 4.89 -16.89 -4.75
CA LYS A 4 4.41 -17.38 -6.05
C LYS A 4 2.89 -17.33 -6.09
N ASP A 5 2.22 -17.74 -5.01
CA ASP A 5 0.76 -17.64 -4.91
C ASP A 5 0.27 -16.19 -4.98
N ILE A 6 0.92 -15.28 -4.25
CA ILE A 6 0.54 -13.85 -4.25
C ILE A 6 0.72 -13.27 -5.64
N PHE A 7 1.84 -13.56 -6.28
CA PHE A 7 2.13 -13.08 -7.63
C PHE A 7 1.12 -13.62 -8.65
N ASN A 8 0.87 -14.93 -8.64
CA ASN A 8 -0.11 -15.56 -9.54
C ASN A 8 -1.52 -15.02 -9.33
N ARG A 9 -1.92 -14.80 -8.07
CA ARG A 9 -3.24 -14.23 -7.76
C ARG A 9 -3.33 -12.77 -8.19
N SER A 10 -2.28 -11.98 -7.98
CA SER A 10 -2.19 -10.60 -8.46
C SER A 10 -2.30 -10.56 -9.98
N TRP A 11 -1.59 -11.45 -10.68
CA TRP A 11 -1.62 -11.56 -12.13
C TRP A 11 -2.99 -11.97 -12.66
N LYS A 12 -3.63 -12.97 -12.04
CA LYS A 12 -4.98 -13.42 -12.41
C LYS A 12 -6.00 -12.28 -12.27
N LEU A 13 -5.99 -11.56 -11.14
CA LEU A 13 -6.88 -10.41 -10.91
C LEU A 13 -6.62 -9.28 -11.90
N PHE A 14 -5.34 -9.01 -12.18
CA PHE A 14 -4.90 -8.00 -13.13
C PHE A 14 -5.41 -8.28 -14.54
N VAL A 15 -5.18 -9.48 -15.07
CA VAL A 15 -5.62 -9.86 -16.42
C VAL A 15 -7.15 -9.91 -16.52
N ALA A 16 -7.83 -10.44 -15.50
CA ALA A 16 -9.28 -10.56 -15.49
C ALA A 16 -10.00 -9.19 -15.47
N ASN A 17 -9.38 -8.16 -14.91
CA ASN A 17 -9.97 -6.82 -14.74
C ASN A 17 -9.17 -5.73 -15.47
N LEU A 18 -8.37 -6.12 -16.46
CA LEU A 18 -7.43 -5.25 -17.15
C LEU A 18 -8.08 -3.96 -17.69
N PRO A 19 -9.27 -3.99 -18.34
CA PRO A 19 -9.90 -2.76 -18.83
C PRO A 19 -10.24 -1.77 -17.71
N ALA A 20 -10.85 -2.26 -16.63
CA ALA A 20 -11.26 -1.42 -15.49
C ALA A 20 -10.04 -0.86 -14.74
N LEU A 21 -8.99 -1.66 -14.59
CA LEU A 21 -7.75 -1.26 -13.93
C LEU A 21 -6.99 -0.20 -14.74
N ILE A 22 -6.87 -0.39 -16.07
CA ILE A 22 -6.21 0.59 -16.93
C ILE A 22 -7.00 1.90 -16.94
N LEU A 23 -8.33 1.84 -17.08
CA LEU A 23 -9.16 3.03 -17.08
C LEU A 23 -9.06 3.80 -15.75
N SER A 24 -9.16 3.09 -14.62
CA SER A 24 -9.02 3.71 -13.29
C SER A 24 -7.63 4.31 -13.08
N THR A 25 -6.58 3.66 -13.57
CA THR A 25 -5.20 4.15 -13.50
C THR A 25 -4.99 5.37 -14.40
N LEU A 26 -5.57 5.37 -15.59
CA LEU A 26 -5.51 6.51 -16.51
C LEU A 26 -6.17 7.75 -15.90
N VAL A 27 -7.36 7.59 -15.30
CA VAL A 27 -8.04 8.69 -14.61
C VAL A 27 -7.22 9.14 -13.39
N TYR A 28 -6.68 8.19 -12.60
CA TYR A 28 -5.79 8.50 -11.49
C TYR A 28 -4.60 9.38 -11.93
N ILE A 29 -3.91 9.01 -13.01
CA ILE A 29 -2.78 9.77 -13.54
C ILE A 29 -3.25 11.13 -14.06
N ALA A 30 -4.30 11.18 -14.87
CA ALA A 30 -4.80 12.41 -15.46
C ALA A 30 -5.20 13.44 -14.38
N VAL A 31 -5.95 13.02 -13.36
CA VAL A 31 -6.35 13.91 -12.26
C VAL A 31 -5.14 14.31 -11.42
N SER A 32 -4.19 13.40 -11.20
CA SER A 32 -2.95 13.73 -10.49
C SER A 32 -2.14 14.78 -11.25
N VAL A 33 -1.99 14.68 -12.58
CA VAL A 33 -1.27 15.66 -13.39
C VAL A 33 -1.99 17.02 -13.40
N VAL A 34 -3.31 17.02 -13.62
CA VAL A 34 -4.12 18.26 -13.65
C VAL A 34 -4.10 18.97 -12.30
N SER A 35 -4.08 18.22 -11.20
CA SER A 35 -3.98 18.78 -9.83
C SER A 35 -2.55 19.07 -9.37
N LEU A 36 -1.56 18.98 -10.26
CA LEU A 36 -0.13 19.13 -9.93
C LEU A 36 0.34 18.20 -8.80
N GLY A 37 -0.27 17.03 -8.68
CA GLY A 37 0.04 16.00 -7.69
C GLY A 37 -0.62 16.21 -6.32
N ILE A 38 -1.33 17.33 -6.10
CA ILE A 38 -1.94 17.65 -4.80
C ILE A 38 -3.00 16.62 -4.42
N MET A 39 -3.76 16.09 -5.39
CA MET A 39 -4.76 15.04 -5.14
C MET A 39 -4.19 13.63 -5.18
N ALA A 40 -2.95 13.42 -5.62
CA ALA A 40 -2.39 12.08 -5.79
C ALA A 40 -2.48 11.20 -4.52
N PRO A 41 -2.19 11.70 -3.30
CA PRO A 41 -2.29 10.88 -2.09
C PRO A 41 -3.72 10.38 -1.81
N VAL A 42 -4.71 11.26 -1.94
CA VAL A 42 -6.11 10.93 -1.65
C VAL A 42 -6.71 10.03 -2.73
N LEU A 43 -6.31 10.25 -3.99
CA LEU A 43 -6.69 9.37 -5.09
C LEU A 43 -6.04 7.98 -4.95
N THR A 44 -4.81 7.91 -4.43
CA THR A 44 -4.14 6.63 -4.14
C THR A 44 -4.90 5.86 -3.06
N ALA A 45 -5.40 6.55 -2.04
CA ALA A 45 -6.25 5.93 -1.01
C ALA A 45 -7.56 5.38 -1.61
N GLY A 46 -8.28 6.19 -2.40
CA GLY A 46 -9.51 5.75 -3.09
C GLY A 46 -9.26 4.59 -4.07
N TYR A 47 -8.15 4.65 -4.81
CA TYR A 47 -7.71 3.59 -5.71
C TYR A 47 -7.42 2.28 -4.97
N MET A 48 -6.64 2.33 -3.89
CA MET A 48 -6.37 1.16 -3.06
C MET A 48 -7.65 0.56 -2.49
N GLN A 49 -8.61 1.39 -2.07
CA GLN A 49 -9.90 0.91 -1.58
C GLN A 49 -10.69 0.19 -2.69
N SER A 50 -10.72 0.75 -3.90
CA SER A 50 -11.37 0.11 -5.05
C SER A 50 -10.79 -1.27 -5.35
N LEU A 51 -9.46 -1.37 -5.37
CA LEU A 51 -8.76 -2.64 -5.62
C LEU A 51 -8.90 -3.64 -4.46
N LEU A 52 -9.04 -3.16 -3.23
CA LEU A 52 -9.28 -3.99 -2.06
C LEU A 52 -10.71 -4.58 -2.11
N LEU A 53 -11.71 -3.82 -2.57
CA LEU A 53 -13.05 -4.33 -2.86
C LEU A 53 -13.03 -5.36 -4.00
N LEU A 54 -12.21 -5.17 -5.03
CA LEU A 54 -12.00 -6.19 -6.06
C LEU A 54 -11.44 -7.50 -5.47
N ILE A 55 -10.49 -7.43 -4.55
CA ILE A 55 -9.87 -8.62 -3.94
C ILE A 55 -10.86 -9.39 -3.05
N ARG A 56 -11.74 -8.67 -2.33
CA ARG A 56 -12.64 -9.26 -1.32
C ARG A 56 -14.01 -9.64 -1.85
N GLU A 57 -14.58 -8.77 -2.66
CA GLU A 57 -15.99 -8.82 -3.07
C GLU A 57 -16.12 -9.06 -4.58
N GLU A 58 -15.00 -9.21 -5.30
CA GLU A 58 -14.96 -9.32 -6.77
C GLU A 58 -15.66 -8.15 -7.48
N ARG A 59 -15.82 -7.02 -6.78
CA ARG A 59 -16.41 -5.81 -7.32
C ARG A 59 -15.43 -5.14 -8.28
N LYS A 60 -15.87 -4.88 -9.50
CA LYS A 60 -15.02 -4.23 -10.51
C LYS A 60 -14.62 -2.81 -10.06
N PRO A 61 -13.37 -2.39 -10.29
CA PRO A 61 -12.94 -1.04 -9.99
C PRO A 61 -13.74 0.00 -10.78
N GLU A 62 -14.26 1.01 -10.09
CA GLU A 62 -15.00 2.11 -10.72
C GLU A 62 -14.26 3.44 -10.53
N ILE A 63 -14.37 4.32 -11.53
CA ILE A 63 -13.74 5.64 -11.50
C ILE A 63 -14.19 6.46 -10.28
N ARG A 64 -15.45 6.31 -9.87
CA ARG A 64 -16.01 7.02 -8.71
C ARG A 64 -15.30 6.65 -7.41
N ASP A 65 -14.76 5.44 -7.31
CA ASP A 65 -14.05 4.98 -6.11
C ASP A 65 -12.75 5.77 -5.86
N LEU A 66 -12.13 6.31 -6.91
CA LEU A 66 -10.95 7.17 -6.77
C LEU A 66 -11.22 8.37 -5.86
N PHE A 67 -12.46 8.85 -5.87
CA PHE A 67 -12.91 9.98 -5.06
C PHE A 67 -13.71 9.58 -3.82
N SER A 68 -13.80 8.28 -3.51
CA SER A 68 -14.53 7.79 -2.34
C SER A 68 -13.94 8.31 -1.03
N GLN A 69 -12.62 8.52 -1.00
CA GLN A 69 -11.87 8.77 0.23
C GLN A 69 -11.46 10.23 0.43
N MET A 70 -12.21 11.19 -0.14
CA MET A 70 -11.94 12.63 -0.02
C MET A 70 -11.86 13.15 1.42
N ARG A 71 -12.48 12.46 2.38
CA ARG A 71 -12.33 12.76 3.82
C ARG A 71 -10.86 12.73 4.28
N LEU A 72 -10.03 11.89 3.67
CA LEU A 72 -8.61 11.76 4.01
C LEU A 72 -7.73 12.80 3.30
N PHE A 73 -8.30 13.74 2.54
CA PHE A 73 -7.54 14.75 1.79
C PHE A 73 -6.56 15.53 2.65
N PHE A 74 -7.03 16.21 3.70
CA PHE A 74 -6.15 17.02 4.56
C PHE A 74 -5.09 16.21 5.30
N PRO A 75 -5.42 15.07 5.95
CA PRO A 75 -4.41 14.21 6.56
C PRO A 75 -3.34 13.74 5.57
N LEU A 76 -3.74 13.29 4.38
CA LEU A 76 -2.80 12.79 3.37
C LEU A 76 -2.02 13.90 2.69
N LEU A 77 -2.58 15.11 2.57
CA LEU A 77 -1.86 16.28 2.09
C LEU A 77 -0.78 16.71 3.09
N ALA A 78 -1.10 16.73 4.39
CA ALA A 78 -0.11 17.00 5.44
C ALA A 78 1.01 15.96 5.41
N PHE A 79 0.67 14.68 5.22
CA PHE A 79 1.66 13.62 5.04
C PHE A 79 2.52 13.83 3.79
N LEU A 80 1.92 14.20 2.66
CA LEU A 80 2.65 14.50 1.42
C LEU A 80 3.67 15.62 1.64
N VAL A 81 3.26 16.73 2.26
CA VAL A 81 4.16 17.85 2.56
C VAL A 81 5.31 17.40 3.47
N ALA A 82 5.02 16.62 4.51
CA ALA A 82 6.04 16.07 5.40
C ALA A 82 7.03 15.16 4.63
N VAL A 83 6.54 14.28 3.77
CA VAL A 83 7.38 13.40 2.93
C VAL A 83 8.25 14.23 1.99
N ILE A 84 7.69 15.24 1.32
CA ILE A 84 8.46 16.13 0.43
C ILE A 84 9.60 16.78 1.21
N ILE A 85 9.33 17.35 2.40
CA ILE A 85 10.36 17.99 3.23
C ILE A 85 11.46 17.00 3.62
N VAL A 86 11.09 15.82 4.13
CA VAL A 86 12.07 14.81 4.59
C VAL A 86 12.90 14.28 3.44
N VAL A 87 12.28 14.03 2.28
CA VAL A 87 12.97 13.58 1.07
C VAL A 87 13.90 14.69 0.53
N SER A 88 13.43 15.94 0.46
CA SER A 88 14.25 17.08 0.03
C SER A 88 15.47 17.29 0.94
N ILE A 89 15.31 17.15 2.26
CA ILE A 89 16.44 17.20 3.21
C ILE A 89 17.39 16.03 2.97
N GLY A 90 16.85 14.82 2.80
CA GLY A 90 17.63 13.62 2.50
C GLY A 90 18.52 13.81 1.27
N PHE A 91 17.95 14.25 0.15
CA PHE A 91 18.71 14.53 -1.08
C PHE A 91 19.60 15.79 -0.99
N GLY A 92 19.25 16.75 -0.13
CA GLY A 92 20.02 17.97 0.08
C GLY A 92 21.35 17.74 0.82
N ILE A 93 21.42 16.74 1.70
CA ILE A 93 22.67 16.37 2.39
C ILE A 93 23.57 15.56 1.46
N LEU A 94 23.03 14.52 0.80
CA LEU A 94 23.70 13.72 -0.23
C LEU A 94 22.65 12.80 -0.91
N VAL A 95 22.91 12.35 -2.14
CA VAL A 95 22.00 11.44 -2.89
C VAL A 95 21.73 10.13 -2.13
N LEU A 96 22.74 9.56 -1.46
CA LEU A 96 22.60 8.30 -0.71
C LEU A 96 21.61 8.39 0.46
N PRO A 97 21.69 9.39 1.37
CA PRO A 97 20.66 9.63 2.37
C PRO A 97 19.25 9.79 1.79
N GLY A 98 19.09 10.47 0.66
CA GLY A 98 17.79 10.60 -0.03
C GLY A 98 17.19 9.25 -0.43
N ILE A 99 18.00 8.37 -1.01
CA ILE A 99 17.57 7.00 -1.36
C ILE A 99 17.22 6.21 -0.08
N GLY A 100 18.02 6.35 0.98
CA GLY A 100 17.76 5.72 2.28
C GLY A 100 16.40 6.12 2.87
N VAL A 101 16.03 7.40 2.76
CA VAL A 101 14.70 7.90 3.18
C VAL A 101 13.58 7.25 2.37
N ILE A 102 13.71 7.15 1.04
CA ILE A 102 12.69 6.52 0.19
C ILE A 102 12.51 5.04 0.56
N ILE A 103 13.60 4.32 0.80
CA ILE A 103 13.56 2.91 1.20
C ILE A 103 12.89 2.78 2.58
N ALA A 104 13.25 3.64 3.54
CA ALA A 104 12.65 3.63 4.87
C ALA A 104 11.15 3.93 4.82
N LEU A 105 10.72 4.95 4.08
CA LEU A 105 9.31 5.27 3.89
C LEU A 105 8.57 4.11 3.21
N SER A 106 9.15 3.51 2.17
CA SER A 106 8.57 2.35 1.50
C SER A 106 8.47 1.15 2.43
N PHE A 107 9.42 0.97 3.35
CA PHE A 107 9.41 -0.14 4.30
C PHE A 107 8.37 0.05 5.40
N PHE A 108 8.34 1.22 6.04
CA PHE A 108 7.50 1.50 7.20
C PHE A 108 6.08 1.93 6.84
N CYS A 109 5.88 2.65 5.73
CA CYS A 109 4.60 3.25 5.36
C CYS A 109 3.86 2.48 4.24
N LEU A 110 4.39 1.33 3.79
CA LEU A 110 3.80 0.54 2.70
C LEU A 110 2.31 0.23 2.91
N TYR A 111 1.92 -0.05 4.15
CA TYR A 111 0.57 -0.47 4.52
C TYR A 111 -0.27 0.66 5.12
N MET A 112 0.27 1.87 5.22
CA MET A 112 -0.41 3.01 5.83
C MET A 112 -1.72 3.32 5.11
N LEU A 113 -1.69 3.46 3.79
CA LEU A 113 -2.88 3.76 2.98
C LEU A 113 -4.00 2.72 3.11
N PRO A 114 -3.74 1.41 2.92
CA PRO A 114 -4.80 0.41 3.10
C PRO A 114 -5.30 0.36 4.55
N LEU A 115 -4.46 0.62 5.55
CA LEU A 115 -4.91 0.72 6.95
C LEU A 115 -5.88 1.90 7.17
N MET A 116 -5.60 3.07 6.58
CA MET A 116 -6.49 4.24 6.69
C MET A 116 -7.82 4.03 5.97
N THR A 117 -7.83 3.31 4.84
CA THR A 117 -9.07 3.09 4.08
C THR A 117 -9.90 1.92 4.58
N ASP A 118 -9.25 0.82 4.95
CA ASP A 118 -9.90 -0.42 5.37
C ASP A 118 -10.35 -0.39 6.84
N GLN A 119 -9.50 0.15 7.73
CA GLN A 119 -9.78 0.20 9.17
C GLN A 119 -10.22 1.60 9.64
N GLY A 120 -10.21 2.59 8.75
CA GLY A 120 -10.56 3.98 9.11
C GLY A 120 -9.60 4.63 10.10
N LEU A 121 -8.37 4.11 10.23
CA LEU A 121 -7.37 4.63 11.16
C LEU A 121 -6.97 6.07 10.79
N GLY A 122 -6.67 6.88 11.80
CA GLY A 122 -6.02 8.17 11.60
C GLY A 122 -4.60 8.00 11.05
N LEU A 123 -4.04 9.05 10.44
CA LEU A 123 -2.72 9.00 9.80
C LEU A 123 -1.62 8.46 10.74
N ILE A 124 -1.53 8.98 11.96
CA ILE A 124 -0.49 8.61 12.91
C ILE A 124 -0.64 7.14 13.34
N ASP A 125 -1.86 6.70 13.62
CA ASP A 125 -2.13 5.32 14.03
C ASP A 125 -1.90 4.35 12.87
N ALA A 126 -2.20 4.76 11.64
CA ALA A 126 -1.90 4.00 10.44
C ALA A 126 -0.39 3.86 10.21
N VAL A 127 0.40 4.91 10.40
CA VAL A 127 1.88 4.85 10.30
C VAL A 127 2.46 3.91 11.37
N LYS A 128 2.02 4.05 12.63
CA LYS A 128 2.45 3.18 13.73
C LYS A 128 2.10 1.71 13.47
N THR A 129 0.86 1.47 13.04
CA THR A 129 0.38 0.12 12.75
C THR A 129 1.11 -0.46 11.54
N SER A 130 1.29 0.31 10.46
CA SER A 130 2.06 -0.09 9.28
C SER A 130 3.50 -0.46 9.65
N SER A 131 4.14 0.33 10.51
CA SER A 131 5.49 0.06 10.99
C SER A 131 5.56 -1.24 11.80
N ARG A 132 4.56 -1.49 12.65
CA ARG A 132 4.44 -2.75 13.39
C ARG A 132 4.23 -3.95 12.46
N MET A 133 3.38 -3.80 11.42
CA MET A 133 3.18 -4.83 10.40
C MET A 133 4.46 -5.11 9.58
N ALA A 134 5.27 -4.09 9.34
CA ALA A 134 6.52 -4.21 8.61
C ALA A 134 7.60 -4.96 9.42
N LEU A 135 7.64 -4.73 10.72
CA LEU A 135 8.58 -5.38 11.65
C LEU A 135 8.11 -6.75 12.15
N GLU A 136 6.90 -7.17 11.79
CA GLU A 136 6.37 -8.48 12.16
C GLU A 136 7.23 -9.60 11.54
N PRO A 137 7.69 -10.58 12.35
CA PRO A 137 8.55 -11.64 11.84
C PRO A 137 7.80 -12.57 10.85
N PRO A 138 8.48 -13.08 9.81
CA PRO A 138 9.89 -12.83 9.49
C PRO A 138 10.09 -11.53 8.69
N VAL A 139 11.02 -10.68 9.13
CA VAL A 139 11.31 -9.38 8.51
C VAL A 139 11.85 -9.53 7.08
N SER A 140 12.48 -10.65 6.76
CA SER A 140 12.93 -10.97 5.40
C SER A 140 11.78 -11.02 4.38
N GLU A 141 10.56 -11.40 4.81
CA GLU A 141 9.38 -11.32 3.95
C GLU A 141 9.06 -9.86 3.60
N GLN A 142 9.14 -8.94 4.57
CA GLN A 142 8.89 -7.52 4.31
C GLN A 142 9.93 -6.92 3.36
N VAL A 143 11.21 -7.24 3.57
CA VAL A 143 12.29 -6.79 2.69
C VAL A 143 12.06 -7.29 1.25
N ALA A 144 11.69 -8.55 1.07
CA ALA A 144 11.38 -9.09 -0.25
C ALA A 144 10.18 -8.38 -0.91
N VAL A 145 9.11 -8.10 -0.16
CA VAL A 145 7.94 -7.35 -0.66
C VAL A 145 8.32 -5.95 -1.12
N VAL A 146 9.08 -5.22 -0.31
CA VAL A 146 9.53 -3.85 -0.64
C VAL A 146 10.44 -3.86 -1.86
N THR A 147 11.38 -4.81 -1.94
CA THR A 147 12.27 -4.95 -3.10
C THR A 147 11.47 -5.21 -4.38
N VAL A 148 10.52 -6.15 -4.37
CA VAL A 148 9.67 -6.44 -5.53
C VAL A 148 8.84 -5.22 -5.92
N PHE A 149 8.26 -4.52 -4.95
CA PHE A 149 7.51 -3.29 -5.19
C PHE A 149 8.36 -2.20 -5.86
N LEU A 150 9.59 -1.97 -5.36
CA LEU A 150 10.51 -0.99 -5.94
C LEU A 150 10.92 -1.37 -7.36
N ILE A 151 11.20 -2.65 -7.63
CA ILE A 151 11.55 -3.14 -8.98
C ILE A 151 10.39 -2.89 -9.95
N ILE A 152 9.15 -3.26 -9.58
CA ILE A 152 7.97 -3.07 -10.43
C ILE A 152 7.77 -1.59 -10.75
N ASN A 153 7.83 -0.71 -9.74
CA ASN A 153 7.66 0.73 -9.93
C ASN A 153 8.80 1.34 -10.75
N SER A 154 10.04 0.87 -10.57
CA SER A 154 11.19 1.34 -11.35
C SER A 154 11.04 1.02 -12.85
N ILE A 155 10.51 -0.17 -13.18
CA ILE A 155 10.23 -0.57 -14.57
C ILE A 155 9.08 0.27 -15.16
N GLY A 156 8.05 0.56 -14.35
CA GLY A 156 6.95 1.43 -14.74
C GLY A 156 7.42 2.83 -15.10
N ASN A 157 8.17 3.44 -14.18
CA ASN A 157 8.63 4.81 -14.31
C ASN A 157 9.68 5.00 -15.41
N SER A 158 10.45 3.98 -15.78
CA SER A 158 11.47 4.10 -16.84
C SER A 158 10.89 4.25 -18.25
N THR A 159 9.65 3.80 -18.47
CA THR A 159 9.00 3.80 -19.80
C THR A 159 7.85 4.81 -19.92
N GLY A 160 7.46 5.47 -18.83
CA GLY A 160 6.33 6.41 -18.77
C GLY A 160 4.97 5.72 -18.91
N ILE A 161 4.69 5.11 -20.06
CA ILE A 161 3.47 4.34 -20.34
C ILE A 161 3.41 3.06 -19.49
N GLY A 162 4.55 2.48 -19.10
CA GLY A 162 4.59 1.30 -18.24
C GLY A 162 3.91 1.49 -16.90
N VAL A 163 3.80 2.74 -16.41
CA VAL A 163 3.06 3.07 -15.17
C VAL A 163 1.60 2.63 -15.26
N LEU A 164 0.96 2.70 -16.44
CA LEU A 164 -0.45 2.29 -16.61
C LEU A 164 -0.70 0.81 -16.27
N PHE A 165 0.31 -0.04 -16.42
CA PHE A 165 0.22 -1.48 -16.17
C PHE A 165 0.87 -1.87 -14.84
N THR A 166 2.01 -1.26 -14.53
CA THR A 166 2.78 -1.56 -13.31
C THR A 166 2.09 -1.02 -12.05
N GLN A 167 1.43 0.14 -12.12
CA GLN A 167 0.72 0.74 -10.98
C GLN A 167 -0.42 -0.16 -10.44
N PRO A 168 -1.39 -0.62 -11.26
CA PRO A 168 -2.42 -1.55 -10.81
C PRO A 168 -1.84 -2.87 -10.31
N PHE A 169 -0.85 -3.42 -11.02
CA PHE A 169 -0.24 -4.68 -10.65
C PHE A 169 0.50 -4.62 -9.31
N ALA A 170 1.33 -3.59 -9.11
CA ALA A 170 2.03 -3.34 -7.85
C ALA A 170 1.05 -3.14 -6.69
N THR A 171 -0.03 -2.41 -6.94
CA THR A 171 -1.04 -2.15 -5.90
C THR A 171 -1.78 -3.42 -5.51
N LEU A 172 -2.21 -4.24 -6.47
CA LEU A 172 -2.82 -5.55 -6.21
C LEU A 172 -1.88 -6.47 -5.40
N PHE A 173 -0.60 -6.50 -5.76
CA PHE A 173 0.42 -7.27 -5.05
C PHE A 173 0.52 -6.83 -3.59
N ILE A 174 0.65 -5.52 -3.33
CA ILE A 174 0.72 -4.98 -1.97
C ILE A 174 -0.56 -5.27 -1.17
N LEU A 175 -1.73 -5.13 -1.78
CA LEU A 175 -3.01 -5.37 -1.11
C LEU A 175 -3.21 -6.84 -0.72
N LEU A 176 -2.77 -7.77 -1.57
CA LEU A 176 -2.81 -9.21 -1.24
C LEU A 176 -1.82 -9.56 -0.12
N VAL A 177 -0.64 -8.96 -0.11
CA VAL A 177 0.32 -9.09 1.01
C VAL A 177 -0.29 -8.52 2.29
N TYR A 178 -0.90 -7.34 2.22
CA TYR A 178 -1.57 -6.68 3.33
C TYR A 178 -2.68 -7.56 3.91
N GLU A 179 -3.57 -8.12 3.08
CA GLU A 179 -4.60 -9.05 3.54
C GLU A 179 -4.01 -10.25 4.27
N ARG A 180 -2.93 -10.83 3.71
CA ARG A 180 -2.31 -12.03 4.28
C ARG A 180 -1.65 -11.73 5.63
N LYS A 181 -0.91 -10.63 5.75
CA LYS A 181 -0.34 -10.16 7.03
C LYS A 181 -1.46 -9.85 8.02
N ARG A 182 -2.51 -9.14 7.62
CA ARG A 182 -3.64 -8.83 8.51
C ARG A 182 -4.33 -10.10 9.02
N ARG A 183 -4.61 -11.08 8.16
CA ARG A 183 -5.21 -12.36 8.57
C ARG A 183 -4.33 -13.08 9.59
N ARG A 184 -3.00 -13.10 9.39
CA ARG A 184 -2.07 -13.68 10.38
C ARG A 184 -2.20 -13.02 11.75
N MET A 185 -2.15 -11.69 11.81
CA MET A 185 -2.30 -10.96 13.08
C MET A 185 -3.62 -11.24 13.81
N ILE A 186 -4.73 -11.33 13.06
CA ILE A 186 -6.04 -11.69 13.64
C ILE A 186 -5.96 -13.10 14.24
N THR A 187 -5.44 -14.08 13.49
CA THR A 187 -5.31 -15.47 13.97
C THR A 187 -4.43 -15.56 15.22
N PHE A 188 -3.29 -14.86 15.24
CA PHE A 188 -2.39 -14.84 16.41
C PHE A 188 -3.04 -14.21 17.64
N SER A 189 -3.81 -13.13 17.46
CA SER A 189 -4.53 -12.47 18.55
C SER A 189 -5.59 -13.40 19.15
N THR A 190 -6.36 -14.10 18.30
CA THR A 190 -7.36 -15.09 18.76
C THR A 190 -6.72 -16.28 19.46
N SER A 191 -5.57 -16.79 18.99
CA SER A 191 -4.88 -17.90 19.65
C SER A 191 -4.29 -17.52 21.02
N ALA A 192 -3.81 -16.29 21.16
CA ALA A 192 -3.25 -15.80 22.43
C ALA A 192 -4.33 -15.53 23.50
N GLN A 193 -5.57 -15.26 23.08
CA GLN A 193 -6.69 -15.01 23.99
C GLN A 193 -7.37 -16.31 24.46
N ASN A 194 -7.17 -17.42 23.75
CA ASN A 194 -7.73 -18.74 24.06
C ASN A 194 -6.79 -19.67 24.85
N THR A 195 -5.65 -19.17 25.36
CA THR A 195 -4.82 -19.95 26.28
C THR A 195 -5.50 -20.00 27.66
N PRO A 196 -5.76 -21.20 28.23
CA PRO A 196 -6.33 -21.31 29.57
C PRO A 196 -5.38 -20.65 30.58
N PRO A 197 -5.88 -19.99 31.64
CA PRO A 197 -5.03 -19.46 32.69
C PRO A 197 -4.14 -20.58 33.25
N PRO A 198 -2.88 -20.29 33.60
CA PRO A 198 -1.98 -21.29 34.19
C PRO A 198 -2.66 -21.89 35.42
N PRO A 199 -2.56 -23.22 35.63
CA PRO A 199 -3.17 -23.87 36.78
C PRO A 199 -2.64 -23.19 38.06
N PRO A 200 -3.54 -22.82 39.00
CA PRO A 200 -3.14 -22.13 40.21
C PRO A 200 -2.28 -23.04 41.07
N GLY A 201 -0.97 -22.79 41.08
CA GLY A 201 -0.01 -23.33 42.04
C GLY A 201 0.36 -24.81 41.86
N ALA A 202 1.60 -25.04 41.44
CA ALA A 202 2.37 -26.23 41.83
C ALA A 202 3.58 -25.75 42.65
#